data_AF-A0A9P6ASR9-F1
#
_entry.id   AF-A0A9P6ASR9-F1
#
_cell.length_a   1.000
_cell.length_b   1.000
_cell.length_c   1.000
_cell.angle_alpha   90.00
_cell.angle_beta   90.00
_cell.angle_gamma   90.00
#
_symmetry.space_group_name_H-M   'P 1'
#
loop_
_entity.id
_entity.type
_entity.pdbx_description
1 polymer ?
#
loop_
_entity_poly.entity_id
_entity_poly.type
_entity_poly.pdbx_seq_one_letter_code
_entity_poly.pdbx_strand_id
1 'polypeptide(L)'
;RQWDCDVIPALVHPYMAYIHLSQRGQSHTDPPPIKCSCNCRGVLKQVTAVYMDHKDSFHSLQICPCAPAPLQLVQQGLFPCLLVYPALAVSLKMVEFVLMLFLHLAPNETAWSDALTTFLARWGHVFEAQDSLCRQFTSALGQFQILLCVVNAEVDKQIIIARHEI
;
A
#
# COMPACT_ATOMS: atom_id res chain seq x y z
N ARG A 1 15.34 5.07 -11.96
CA ARG A 1 14.17 5.72 -11.33
C ARG A 1 14.10 5.20 -9.91
N GLN A 2 14.41 6.06 -8.95
CA GLN A 2 14.68 5.71 -7.56
C GLN A 2 13.40 6.00 -6.77
N TRP A 3 12.88 4.98 -6.10
CA TRP A 3 11.54 4.95 -5.49
C TRP A 3 11.32 6.06 -4.46
N ASP A 4 12.38 6.43 -3.75
CA ASP A 4 12.40 7.50 -2.75
C ASP A 4 12.18 8.89 -3.35
N CYS A 5 12.55 9.11 -4.61
CA CYS A 5 12.52 10.45 -5.22
C CYS A 5 11.27 10.70 -6.07
N ASP A 6 10.74 9.68 -6.74
CA ASP A 6 9.65 9.86 -7.72
C ASP A 6 8.32 9.24 -7.26
N VAL A 7 8.37 8.02 -6.70
CA VAL A 7 7.16 7.23 -6.45
C VAL A 7 6.57 7.59 -5.09
N ILE A 8 7.38 7.56 -4.03
CA ILE A 8 6.91 7.85 -2.68
C ILE A 8 6.27 9.24 -2.54
N PRO A 9 6.90 10.33 -3.04
CA PRO A 9 6.28 11.65 -2.95
C PRO A 9 4.92 11.71 -3.66
N ALA A 10 4.76 10.98 -4.77
CA ALA A 10 3.48 10.92 -5.49
C ALA A 10 2.38 10.15 -4.73
N LEU A 11 2.73 9.31 -3.75
CA LEU A 11 1.78 8.55 -2.94
C LEU A 11 1.27 9.32 -1.72
N VAL A 12 1.91 10.43 -1.34
CA VAL A 12 1.56 11.22 -0.15
C VAL A 12 0.11 11.69 -0.19
N HIS A 13 -0.30 12.38 -1.25
CA HIS A 13 -1.68 12.88 -1.38
C HIS A 13 -2.73 11.75 -1.47
N PRO A 14 -2.54 10.69 -2.30
CA PRO A 14 -3.41 9.52 -2.30
C PRO A 14 -3.58 8.89 -0.92
N TYR A 15 -2.49 8.75 -0.16
CA TYR A 15 -2.51 8.18 1.17
C TYR A 15 -3.25 9.09 2.16
N MET A 16 -3.01 10.40 2.16
CA MET A 16 -3.75 11.36 2.97
C MET A 16 -5.25 11.34 2.65
N ALA A 17 -5.62 11.28 1.37
CA ALA A 17 -7.01 11.14 0.95
C ALA A 17 -7.65 9.84 1.47
N TYR A 18 -6.91 8.73 1.41
CA TYR A 18 -7.34 7.46 1.99
C TYR A 18 -7.59 7.59 3.51
N ILE A 19 -6.67 8.22 4.26
CA ILE A 19 -6.84 8.44 5.71
C ILE A 19 -8.05 9.32 6.01
N HIS A 20 -8.27 10.39 5.24
CA HIS A 20 -9.44 11.25 5.44
C HIS A 20 -10.76 10.50 5.23
N LEU A 21 -10.81 9.58 4.26
CA LEU A 21 -11.99 8.75 4.02
C LEU A 21 -12.20 7.72 5.12
N SER A 22 -11.12 7.07 5.58
CA SER A 22 -11.19 6.05 6.63
C SER A 22 -11.64 6.62 7.98
N GLN A 23 -11.18 7.82 8.34
CA GLN A 23 -11.58 8.53 9.56
C GLN A 23 -13.06 8.92 9.58
N ARG A 24 -13.69 9.09 8.41
CA ARG A 24 -15.11 9.43 8.27
C ARG A 24 -16.02 8.20 8.35
N GLY A 25 -15.46 7.01 8.60
CA GLY A 25 -16.21 5.75 8.64
C GLY A 25 -16.85 5.39 7.30
N GLN A 26 -16.41 6.01 6.21
CA GLN A 26 -16.91 5.68 4.88
C GLN A 26 -16.28 4.34 4.47
N SER A 27 -17.12 3.37 4.13
CA SER A 27 -16.65 2.15 3.49
C SER A 27 -15.90 2.56 2.23
N HIS A 28 -14.68 2.04 2.08
CA HIS A 28 -13.92 2.14 0.84
C HIS A 28 -14.65 1.29 -0.20
N THR A 29 -15.72 1.82 -0.78
CA THR A 29 -16.24 1.31 -2.05
C THR A 29 -15.11 1.42 -3.05
N ASP A 30 -14.88 0.36 -3.83
CA ASP A 30 -13.84 0.32 -4.86
C ASP A 30 -13.78 1.67 -5.59
N PRO A 31 -12.70 2.45 -5.40
CA PRO A 31 -12.58 3.72 -6.07
C PRO A 31 -12.69 3.46 -7.57
N PRO A 32 -13.37 4.35 -8.32
CA PRO A 32 -13.47 4.17 -9.75
C PRO A 32 -12.07 4.01 -10.34
N PRO A 33 -11.84 3.03 -11.23
CA PRO A 33 -10.52 2.77 -11.77
C PRO A 33 -9.95 4.04 -12.38
N ILE A 34 -8.67 4.35 -12.09
CA ILE A 34 -8.01 5.53 -12.65
C ILE A 34 -8.09 5.42 -14.16
N LYS A 35 -8.88 6.30 -14.78
CA LYS A 35 -8.89 6.43 -16.24
C LYS A 35 -7.63 7.21 -16.62
N CYS A 36 -6.75 6.58 -17.40
CA CYS A 36 -5.68 7.29 -18.10
C CYS A 36 -6.32 8.44 -18.87
N SER A 37 -5.95 9.68 -18.52
CA SER A 37 -6.33 10.89 -19.25
C SER A 37 -5.64 10.98 -20.61
N CYS A 38 -4.67 10.11 -20.83
CA CYS A 38 -3.97 9.88 -22.07
C CYS A 38 -4.66 8.80 -22.90
N ASN A 39 -4.51 8.83 -24.22
CA ASN A 39 -4.97 7.72 -25.07
C ASN A 39 -3.95 6.55 -25.07
N CYS A 40 -3.29 6.28 -23.94
CA CYS A 40 -2.26 5.25 -23.86
C CYS A 40 -2.88 3.86 -23.85
N ARG A 41 -2.30 2.94 -24.60
CA ARG A 41 -2.52 1.50 -24.41
C ARG A 41 -1.80 1.05 -23.14
N GLY A 42 -2.55 0.98 -22.04
CA GLY A 42 -2.06 0.42 -20.78
C GLY A 42 -1.88 -1.10 -20.85
N VAL A 43 -1.11 -1.64 -19.91
CA VAL A 43 -0.98 -3.08 -19.70
C VAL A 43 -1.94 -3.50 -18.61
N LEU A 44 -2.84 -4.44 -18.92
CA LEU A 44 -3.68 -5.06 -17.90
C LEU A 44 -2.82 -5.98 -17.03
N LYS A 45 -2.87 -5.79 -15.72
CA LYS A 45 -2.15 -6.63 -14.75
C LYS A 45 -3.08 -7.05 -13.63
N GLN A 46 -3.07 -8.34 -13.31
CA GLN A 46 -3.72 -8.85 -12.11
C GLN A 46 -2.73 -8.79 -10.94
N VAL A 47 -3.20 -8.29 -9.82
CA VAL A 47 -2.46 -8.19 -8.56
C VAL A 47 -3.20 -8.98 -7.51
N THR A 48 -2.52 -9.85 -6.79
CA THR A 48 -3.11 -10.54 -5.64
C THR A 48 -3.25 -9.55 -4.49
N ALA A 49 -4.46 -9.33 -4.01
CA ALA A 49 -4.72 -8.48 -2.85
C ALA A 49 -4.89 -9.33 -1.59
N VAL A 50 -4.38 -8.83 -0.47
CA VAL A 50 -4.47 -9.48 0.83
C VAL A 50 -5.12 -8.54 1.82
N TYR A 51 -6.29 -8.96 2.32
CA TYR A 51 -7.09 -8.24 3.30
C TYR A 51 -7.13 -9.00 4.63
N MET A 52 -7.48 -8.30 5.71
CA MET A 52 -7.66 -8.91 7.05
C MET A 52 -9.05 -9.50 7.25
N ASP A 53 -10.06 -8.96 6.56
CA ASP A 53 -11.48 -9.10 6.89
C ASP A 53 -12.29 -9.83 5.81
N HIS A 54 -11.75 -9.99 4.60
CA HIS A 54 -12.44 -10.65 3.49
C HIS A 54 -11.48 -11.32 2.52
N LYS A 55 -12.02 -12.24 1.72
CA LYS A 55 -11.26 -13.08 0.77
C LYS A 55 -11.37 -12.54 -0.65
N ASP A 56 -11.07 -11.26 -0.85
CA ASP A 56 -10.92 -10.73 -2.20
C ASP A 56 -9.45 -10.84 -2.62
N SER A 57 -9.24 -11.64 -3.66
CA SER A 57 -7.91 -12.16 -3.97
C SER A 57 -7.24 -11.45 -5.13
N PHE A 58 -7.98 -10.79 -6.04
CA PHE A 58 -7.40 -10.28 -7.29
C PHE A 58 -7.96 -8.93 -7.72
N HIS A 59 -7.07 -7.97 -7.97
CA HIS A 59 -7.40 -6.67 -8.53
C HIS A 59 -6.82 -6.54 -9.94
N SER A 60 -7.66 -6.10 -10.88
CA SER A 60 -7.26 -5.84 -12.25
C SER A 60 -6.87 -4.36 -12.41
N LEU A 61 -5.58 -4.11 -12.65
CA LEU A 61 -5.02 -2.78 -12.85
C LEU A 61 -4.72 -2.53 -14.33
N GLN A 62 -5.02 -1.32 -14.80
CA GLN A 62 -4.61 -0.86 -16.14
C GLN A 62 -3.40 0.05 -15.99
N ILE A 63 -2.20 -0.52 -16.14
CA ILE A 63 -0.95 0.19 -15.84
C ILE A 63 -0.51 0.98 -17.08
N CYS A 64 -0.34 2.29 -16.92
CA CYS A 64 0.27 3.20 -17.89
C CYS A 64 1.33 4.05 -17.17
N PRO A 65 2.22 4.75 -17.90
CA PRO A 65 3.08 5.77 -17.29
C PRO A 65 2.32 6.88 -16.53
N CYS A 66 1.04 7.06 -16.84
CA CYS A 66 0.15 8.07 -16.30
C CYS A 66 -0.56 7.70 -14.99
N ALA A 67 -0.70 6.41 -14.74
CA ALA A 67 -1.43 5.79 -13.66
C ALA A 67 -0.59 4.58 -13.28
N PRO A 68 0.53 4.82 -12.59
CA PRO A 68 1.42 3.73 -12.17
C PRO A 68 0.70 2.84 -11.15
N ALA A 69 1.07 1.56 -11.09
CA ALA A 69 0.43 0.59 -10.21
C ALA A 69 0.39 1.01 -8.73
N PRO A 70 1.46 1.57 -8.13
CA PRO A 70 1.44 2.04 -6.75
C PRO A 70 0.35 3.09 -6.47
N LEU A 71 0.11 3.99 -7.43
CA LEU A 71 -0.90 5.05 -7.29
C LEU A 71 -2.32 4.46 -7.26
N GLN A 72 -2.60 3.54 -8.20
CA GLN A 72 -3.90 2.85 -8.28
C GLN A 72 -4.17 2.03 -7.01
N LEU A 73 -3.17 1.29 -6.53
CA LEU A 73 -3.31 0.46 -5.34
C LEU A 73 -3.57 1.29 -4.09
N VAL A 74 -2.81 2.37 -3.85
CA VAL A 74 -2.98 3.19 -2.63
C VAL A 74 -4.36 3.86 -2.60
N GLN A 75 -4.86 4.31 -3.75
CA GLN A 75 -6.23 4.82 -3.84
C GLN A 75 -7.29 3.76 -3.50
N GLN A 76 -7.03 2.50 -3.84
CA GLN A 76 -7.87 1.34 -3.49
C GLN A 76 -7.68 0.84 -2.05
N GLY A 77 -6.88 1.54 -1.24
CA GLY A 77 -6.61 1.09 0.13
C GLY A 77 -5.62 -0.07 0.21
N LEU A 78 -4.84 -0.30 -0.85
CA LEU A 78 -3.84 -1.36 -0.96
C LEU A 78 -2.43 -0.77 -1.07
N PHE A 79 -1.45 -1.43 -0.48
CA PHE A 79 -0.05 -1.08 -0.59
C PHE A 79 0.70 -2.15 -1.41
N PRO A 80 1.44 -1.77 -2.46
CA PRO A 80 2.18 -2.73 -3.27
C PRO A 80 3.34 -3.35 -2.48
N CYS A 81 3.50 -4.67 -2.57
CA CYS A 81 4.68 -5.34 -2.02
C CYS A 81 5.88 -5.33 -2.97
N LEU A 82 5.71 -4.85 -4.21
CA LEU A 82 6.76 -4.75 -5.24
C LEU A 82 6.55 -3.51 -6.13
N LEU A 83 7.65 -2.83 -6.43
CA LEU A 83 7.67 -1.46 -6.96
C LEU A 83 7.22 -1.33 -8.42
N VAL A 84 7.62 -2.30 -9.27
CA VAL A 84 7.46 -2.19 -10.74
C VAL A 84 6.36 -3.10 -11.26
N TYR A 85 6.22 -4.28 -10.68
CA TYR A 85 5.20 -5.26 -11.01
C TYR A 85 4.71 -5.92 -9.72
N PRO A 86 3.79 -5.27 -8.99
CA PRO A 86 3.21 -5.90 -7.81
C PRO A 86 2.44 -7.14 -8.28
N ALA A 87 2.97 -8.31 -7.96
CA ALA A 87 2.19 -9.55 -7.98
C ALA A 87 1.31 -9.65 -6.73
N LEU A 88 1.71 -8.94 -5.68
CA LEU A 88 1.08 -8.93 -4.36
C LEU A 88 0.91 -7.48 -3.87
N ALA A 89 -0.24 -7.20 -3.30
CA ALA A 89 -0.54 -6.00 -2.55
C ALA A 89 -1.27 -6.37 -1.26
N VAL A 90 -1.06 -5.59 -0.22
CA VAL A 90 -1.61 -5.81 1.13
C VAL A 90 -2.45 -4.61 1.52
N SER A 91 -3.56 -4.80 2.22
CA SER A 91 -4.38 -3.68 2.66
C SER A 91 -3.61 -2.70 3.53
N LEU A 92 -3.82 -1.40 3.33
CA LEU A 92 -3.16 -0.33 4.11
C LEU A 92 -3.42 -0.52 5.61
N LYS A 93 -4.65 -0.88 5.99
CA LYS A 93 -5.00 -1.21 7.39
C LYS A 93 -4.11 -2.30 7.98
N MET A 94 -3.81 -3.32 7.17
CA MET A 94 -2.98 -4.43 7.61
C MET A 94 -1.53 -4.00 7.83
N VAL A 95 -0.94 -3.27 6.87
CA VAL A 95 0.44 -2.79 6.99
C VAL A 95 0.57 -1.80 8.16
N GLU A 96 -0.40 -0.90 8.33
CA GLU A 96 -0.47 0.01 9.49
C GLU A 96 -0.55 -0.76 10.81
N PHE A 97 -1.38 -1.80 10.89
CA PHE A 97 -1.47 -2.65 12.08
C PHE A 97 -0.14 -3.30 12.42
N VAL A 98 0.57 -3.87 11.43
CA VAL A 98 1.88 -4.51 11.68
C VAL A 98 2.91 -3.49 12.14
N LEU A 99 2.97 -2.32 11.50
CA LEU A 99 3.89 -1.26 11.96
C LEU A 99 3.58 -0.83 13.39
N MET A 100 2.31 -0.62 13.73
CA MET A 100 1.91 -0.32 15.11
C MET A 100 2.27 -1.44 16.08
N LEU A 101 2.15 -2.69 15.66
CA LEU A 101 2.54 -3.83 16.49
C LEU A 101 4.05 -3.83 16.78
N PHE A 102 4.88 -3.51 15.78
CA PHE A 102 6.34 -3.40 15.95
C PHE A 102 6.78 -2.23 16.83
N LEU A 103 5.91 -1.26 17.12
CA LEU A 103 6.17 -0.25 18.15
C LEU A 103 6.01 -0.80 19.58
N HIS A 104 5.26 -1.89 19.76
CA HIS A 104 4.90 -2.45 21.07
C HIS A 104 5.54 -3.82 21.34
N LEU A 105 6.09 -4.47 20.31
CA LEU A 105 6.77 -5.76 20.39
C LEU A 105 8.12 -5.68 19.68
N ALA A 106 9.08 -6.51 20.12
CA ALA A 106 10.33 -6.65 19.39
C ALA A 106 10.04 -7.05 17.93
N PRO A 107 10.62 -6.37 16.93
CA PRO A 107 10.36 -6.65 15.53
C PRO A 107 10.86 -8.06 15.21
N ASN A 108 9.91 -8.97 14.97
CA ASN A 108 10.17 -10.33 14.54
C ASN A 108 9.48 -10.53 13.19
N GLU A 109 10.08 -9.95 12.14
CA GLU A 109 9.55 -10.00 10.78
C GLU A 109 9.32 -11.45 10.32
N THR A 110 10.22 -12.36 10.68
CA THR A 110 10.12 -13.78 10.35
C THR A 110 8.91 -14.42 11.01
N ALA A 111 8.74 -14.28 12.33
CA ALA A 111 7.57 -14.85 13.01
C ALA A 111 6.26 -14.25 12.52
N TRP A 112 6.26 -12.96 12.16
CA TRP A 112 5.08 -12.31 11.62
C TRP A 112 4.74 -12.83 10.22
N SER A 113 5.74 -12.94 9.33
CA SER A 113 5.56 -13.50 8.00
C SER A 113 5.12 -14.97 8.06
N ASP A 114 5.66 -15.75 8.99
CA ASP A 114 5.30 -17.17 9.18
C ASP A 114 3.85 -17.30 9.66
N ALA A 115 3.46 -16.46 10.62
CA ALA A 115 2.09 -16.38 11.09
C ALA A 115 1.14 -15.96 9.96
N LEU A 116 1.54 -14.96 9.16
CA LEU A 116 0.76 -14.49 8.02
C LEU A 116 0.63 -15.57 6.93
N THR A 117 1.72 -16.23 6.57
CA THR A 117 1.72 -17.32 5.58
C THR A 117 0.79 -18.44 6.04
N THR A 118 0.89 -18.83 7.32
CA THR A 118 0.01 -19.85 7.92
C THR A 118 -1.45 -19.41 7.93
N PHE A 119 -1.72 -18.15 8.28
CA PHE A 119 -3.07 -17.58 8.29
C PHE A 119 -3.67 -17.57 6.88
N LEU A 120 -2.94 -17.09 5.89
CA LEU A 120 -3.36 -17.02 4.50
C LEU A 120 -3.54 -18.41 3.88
N ALA A 121 -2.67 -19.37 4.20
CA ALA A 121 -2.81 -20.77 3.80
C ALA A 121 -4.12 -21.38 4.32
N ARG A 122 -4.47 -21.12 5.59
CA ARG A 122 -5.76 -21.55 6.17
C ARG A 122 -6.97 -20.89 5.48
N TRP A 123 -6.80 -19.67 4.98
CA TRP A 123 -7.82 -18.96 4.23
C TRP A 123 -7.88 -19.36 2.75
N GLY A 124 -7.02 -20.28 2.31
CA GLY A 124 -7.00 -20.83 0.95
C GLY A 124 -6.15 -20.04 -0.04
N HIS A 125 -5.26 -19.16 0.43
CA HIS A 125 -4.21 -18.56 -0.38
C HIS A 125 -2.93 -19.39 -0.26
N VAL A 126 -2.50 -20.03 -1.34
CA VAL A 126 -1.26 -20.81 -1.36
C VAL A 126 -0.18 -19.98 -2.04
N PHE A 127 0.90 -19.69 -1.32
CA PHE A 127 2.09 -19.05 -1.86
C PHE A 127 3.15 -20.12 -2.11
N GLU A 128 3.73 -20.17 -3.32
CA GLU A 128 4.69 -21.22 -3.71
C GLU A 128 6.00 -21.18 -2.91
N ALA A 129 6.35 -20.05 -2.30
CA ALA A 129 7.52 -19.91 -1.45
C ALA A 129 7.26 -18.98 -0.25
N GLN A 130 7.31 -19.50 0.98
CA GLN A 130 7.21 -18.74 2.23
C GLN A 130 8.23 -17.60 2.30
N ASP A 131 9.46 -17.85 1.82
CA ASP A 131 10.53 -16.84 1.73
C ASP A 131 10.18 -15.67 0.81
N SER A 132 9.34 -15.90 -0.21
CA SER A 132 8.94 -14.85 -1.14
C SER A 132 7.94 -13.89 -0.50
N LEU A 133 6.99 -14.40 0.29
CA LEU A 133 6.02 -13.57 1.01
C LEU A 133 6.72 -12.73 2.08
N CYS A 134 7.60 -13.34 2.86
CA CYS A 134 8.38 -12.66 3.90
C CYS A 134 9.14 -11.47 3.31
N ARG A 135 9.91 -11.71 2.25
CA ARG A 135 10.70 -10.65 1.59
C ARG A 135 9.83 -9.55 0.99
N GLN A 136 8.74 -9.92 0.33
CA GLN A 136 7.81 -8.96 -0.28
C GLN A 136 7.13 -8.10 0.79
N PHE A 137 6.73 -8.71 1.89
CA PHE A 137 6.05 -8.03 2.99
C PHE A 137 7.00 -7.15 3.80
N THR A 138 8.19 -7.64 4.17
CA THR A 138 9.25 -6.82 4.78
C THR A 138 9.61 -5.63 3.90
N SER A 139 9.75 -5.85 2.58
CA SER A 139 9.97 -4.75 1.65
C SER A 139 8.82 -3.75 1.73
N ALA A 140 7.56 -4.21 1.60
CA ALA A 140 6.37 -3.37 1.72
C ALA A 140 6.34 -2.56 3.01
N LEU A 141 6.72 -3.16 4.15
CA LEU A 141 6.77 -2.48 5.45
C LEU A 141 7.80 -1.36 5.48
N GLY A 142 9.05 -1.64 5.08
CA GLY A 142 10.10 -0.63 5.05
C GLY A 142 9.77 0.52 4.08
N GLN A 143 9.19 0.16 2.94
CA GLN A 143 8.64 1.08 1.96
C GLN A 143 7.51 1.95 2.57
N PHE A 144 6.58 1.36 3.29
CA PHE A 144 5.49 2.08 3.94
C PHE A 144 5.98 2.99 5.07
N GLN A 145 7.00 2.59 5.83
CA GLN A 145 7.66 3.46 6.81
C GLN A 145 8.24 4.73 6.16
N ILE A 146 8.88 4.60 5.00
CA ILE A 146 9.40 5.76 4.25
C ILE A 146 8.24 6.67 3.81
N LEU A 147 7.14 6.11 3.32
CA LEU A 147 5.94 6.90 3.00
C LEU A 147 5.44 7.69 4.21
N LEU A 148 5.32 7.06 5.39
CA LEU A 148 4.89 7.74 6.61
C LEU A 148 5.83 8.87 7.02
N CYS A 149 7.15 8.69 6.90
CA CYS A 149 8.13 9.74 7.15
C CYS A 149 7.91 10.96 6.23
N VAL A 150 7.68 10.72 4.93
CA VAL A 150 7.45 11.80 3.96
C VAL A 150 6.09 12.48 4.18
N VAL A 151 5.05 11.71 4.52
CA VAL A 151 3.72 12.24 4.88
C VAL A 151 3.82 13.14 6.10
N ASN A 152 4.49 12.70 7.18
CA ASN A 152 4.66 13.51 8.39
C ASN A 152 5.42 14.81 8.09
N ALA A 153 6.50 14.73 7.31
CA ALA A 153 7.24 15.92 6.90
C ALA A 153 6.39 16.89 6.08
N GLU A 154 5.44 16.39 5.26
CA GLU A 154 4.52 17.24 4.52
C GLU A 154 3.48 17.89 5.43
N VAL A 155 2.91 17.13 6.38
CA VAL A 155 1.99 17.69 7.39
C VAL A 155 2.66 18.79 8.20
N ASP A 156 3.90 18.57 8.64
CA ASP A 156 4.65 19.56 9.43
C ASP A 156 4.88 20.86 8.64
N LYS A 157 5.18 20.78 7.34
CA LYS A 157 5.29 21.96 6.47
C LYS A 157 3.98 22.73 6.39
N GLN A 158 2.86 22.03 6.18
CA GLN A 158 1.53 22.67 6.10
C GLN A 158 1.16 23.35 7.43
N ILE A 159 1.51 22.75 8.57
CA ILE A 159 1.32 23.35 9.89
C ILE A 159 2.15 24.62 10.06
N ILE A 160 3.41 24.63 9.60
CA ILE A 160 4.29 25.80 9.69
C ILE A 160 3.75 26.95 8.83
N ILE A 161 3.33 26.66 7.59
CA ILE A 161 2.74 27.65 6.67
C ILE A 161 1.49 28.26 7.31
N ALA A 162 0.55 27.43 7.79
CA ALA A 162 -0.68 27.91 8.42
C ALA A 162 -0.43 28.77 9.68
N ARG A 163 0.68 28.53 10.40
CA ARG A 163 1.08 29.35 11.55
C ARG A 163 1.70 30.69 11.18
N HIS A 164 2.25 30.83 9.97
CA HIS A 164 2.86 32.09 9.48
C HIS A 164 1.85 33.01 8.76
N GLU A 165 0.67 32.50 8.40
CA GLU A 165 -0.43 33.26 7.78
C GLU A 165 -1.40 33.90 8.79
N ILE A 166 -1.19 33.68 10.10
CA ILE A 166 -1.97 34.23 11.22
C ILE A 166 -1.13 35.30 11.94
#